data_AF-A0A328KPA2-F1
#
_entry.id   AF-A0A328KPA2-F1
#
_cell.length_a   1.000
_cell.length_b   1.000
_cell.length_c   1.000
_cell.angle_alpha   90.00
_cell.angle_beta   90.00
_cell.angle_gamma   90.00
#
_symmetry.space_group_name_H-M   'P 1'
#
loop_
_entity.id
_entity.type
_entity.pdbx_description
1 polymer ?
#
loop_
_entity_poly.entity_id
_entity_poly.type
_entity_poly.pdbx_seq_one_letter_code
_entity_poly.pdbx_strand_id
1 'polypeptide(L)'
;MSFTHQDLLNHYSLRAPEGGGTVKMNLNTPNFEEQGITVKNYYINKDENNGPVEYFSVYSNGLVVYSKQSVDEINIFTNGDFNLLDNGDFELIDNSWQ
;
A
#
# COMPACT_ATOMS: atom_id res chain seq x y z
N MET A 1 -12.04 2.12 -24.91
CA MET A 1 -11.86 2.60 -23.52
C MET A 1 -10.48 3.19 -23.43
N SER A 2 -10.38 4.47 -23.06
CA SER A 2 -9.11 5.12 -22.77
C SER A 2 -8.77 4.82 -21.31
N PHE A 3 -7.66 4.13 -21.05
CA PHE A 3 -7.15 4.02 -19.68
C PHE A 3 -6.46 5.35 -19.37
N THR A 4 -7.08 6.16 -18.51
CA THR A 4 -6.41 7.32 -17.92
C THR A 4 -5.23 6.82 -17.11
N HIS A 5 -4.05 7.37 -17.39
CA HIS A 5 -2.90 7.20 -16.51
C HIS A 5 -3.27 7.80 -15.15
N GLN A 6 -3.26 6.99 -14.10
CA GLN A 6 -3.45 7.46 -12.74
C GLN A 6 -2.10 7.37 -12.03
N ASP A 7 -1.54 8.53 -11.70
CA ASP A 7 -0.32 8.62 -10.92
C ASP A 7 -0.57 8.14 -9.48
N LEU A 8 0.44 7.50 -8.89
CA LEU A 8 0.46 7.21 -7.46
C LEU A 8 0.97 8.45 -6.72
N LEU A 9 0.05 9.34 -6.36
CA LEU A 9 0.34 10.68 -5.87
C LEU A 9 0.79 10.72 -4.40
N ASN A 10 0.40 9.73 -3.60
CA ASN A 10 0.66 9.70 -2.17
C ASN A 10 1.78 8.72 -1.84
N HIS A 11 2.66 9.11 -0.90
CA HIS A 11 3.80 8.32 -0.45
C HIS A 11 3.86 8.25 1.07
N TYR A 12 3.92 7.03 1.61
CA TYR A 12 4.11 6.74 3.03
C TYR A 12 5.38 5.92 3.21
N SER A 13 6.18 6.24 4.23
CA SER A 13 7.41 5.51 4.52
C SER A 13 7.57 5.22 6.01
N LEU A 14 8.10 4.05 6.34
CA LEU A 14 8.44 3.63 7.69
C LEU A 14 9.83 3.02 7.68
N ARG A 15 10.77 3.63 8.40
CA ARG A 15 12.13 3.14 8.53
C ARG A 15 12.21 2.02 9.57
N ALA A 16 13.21 1.16 9.38
CA ALA A 16 13.61 0.19 10.38
C ALA A 16 14.01 0.90 11.68
N PRO A 17 13.72 0.30 12.85
CA PRO A 17 14.03 0.89 14.13
C PRO A 17 15.54 0.83 14.39
N GLU A 18 16.09 1.88 14.99
CA GLU A 18 17.49 1.90 15.42
C GLU A 18 17.73 0.81 16.47
N GLY A 19 18.73 -0.05 16.25
CA GLY A 19 19.03 -1.19 17.13
C GLY A 19 18.39 -2.52 16.71
N GLY A 20 17.67 -2.55 15.60
CA GLY A 20 17.02 -3.75 15.07
C GLY A 20 15.66 -4.02 15.71
N GLY A 21 14.84 -4.82 15.04
CA GLY A 21 13.48 -5.14 15.46
C GLY A 21 12.54 -5.33 14.28
N THR A 22 11.26 -5.55 14.58
CA THR A 22 10.22 -5.70 13.56
C THR A 22 9.36 -4.45 13.53
N VAL A 23 9.19 -3.87 12.34
CA VAL A 23 8.21 -2.82 12.09
C VAL A 23 7.12 -3.35 11.18
N LYS A 24 5.91 -2.78 11.31
CA LYS A 24 4.75 -3.13 10.50
C LYS A 24 4.06 -1.83 10.09
N MET A 25 3.72 -1.72 8.81
CA MET A 25 2.86 -0.67 8.29
C MET A 25 1.59 -1.36 7.78
N ASN A 26 0.45 -1.07 8.42
CA ASN A 26 -0.85 -1.59 7.99
C ASN A 26 -1.61 -0.50 7.25
N LEU A 27 -2.13 -0.83 6.07
CA LEU A 27 -3.15 -0.02 5.39
C LEU A 27 -4.50 -0.71 5.56
N ASN A 28 -5.45 0.00 6.15
CA ASN A 28 -6.81 -0.47 6.35
C ASN A 28 -7.72 0.15 5.29
N THR A 29 -8.47 -0.70 4.60
CA THR A 29 -9.50 -0.31 3.62
C THR A 29 -10.87 -0.65 4.19
N PRO A 30 -11.58 0.30 4.83
CA PRO A 30 -12.80 -0.01 5.55
C PRO A 30 -13.91 -0.47 4.59
N ASN A 31 -14.63 -1.52 4.99
CA ASN A 31 -15.86 -2.02 4.35
C ASN A 31 -15.70 -2.50 2.88
N PHE A 32 -14.48 -2.71 2.37
CA PHE A 32 -14.29 -3.14 0.98
C PHE A 32 -14.94 -4.49 0.69
N GLU A 33 -14.85 -5.45 1.62
CA GLU A 33 -15.49 -6.76 1.47
C GLU A 33 -17.02 -6.65 1.44
N GLU A 34 -17.60 -5.85 2.34
CA GLU A 34 -19.05 -5.61 2.40
C GLU A 34 -19.58 -4.89 1.16
N GLN A 35 -18.74 -4.04 0.54
CA GLN A 35 -19.02 -3.34 -0.71
C GLN A 35 -18.77 -4.19 -1.97
N GLY A 36 -18.30 -5.43 -1.82
CA GLY A 36 -17.96 -6.31 -2.94
C GLY A 36 -16.75 -5.83 -3.76
N ILE A 37 -15.88 -5.01 -3.18
CA ILE A 37 -14.64 -4.56 -3.81
C ILE A 37 -13.65 -5.73 -3.81
N THR A 38 -13.16 -6.08 -5.00
CA THR A 38 -12.20 -7.17 -5.18
C THR A 38 -10.80 -6.61 -5.37
N VAL A 39 -9.78 -7.37 -4.94
CA VAL A 39 -8.37 -7.00 -5.10
C VAL A 39 -7.66 -7.99 -6.02
N LYS A 40 -6.81 -7.47 -6.90
CA LYS A 40 -5.85 -8.25 -7.67
C LYS A 40 -4.44 -7.87 -7.24
N ASN A 41 -3.73 -8.84 -6.68
CA ASN A 41 -2.35 -8.67 -6.23
C ASN A 41 -1.39 -9.16 -7.31
N TYR A 42 -0.37 -8.34 -7.57
CA TYR A 42 0.76 -8.66 -8.41
C TYR A 42 2.01 -8.66 -7.53
N TYR A 43 2.82 -9.69 -7.71
CA TYR A 43 4.08 -9.86 -7.02
C TYR A 43 5.19 -9.71 -8.04
N ILE A 44 6.07 -8.75 -7.83
CA ILE A 44 7.26 -8.59 -8.66
C ILE A 44 8.38 -9.31 -7.89
N ASN A 45 8.62 -10.58 -8.22
CA ASN A 45 9.65 -11.41 -7.57
C ASN A 45 11.05 -10.81 -7.84
N LYS A 46 11.84 -10.42 -6.84
CA LYS A 46 12.46 -11.12 -5.69
C LYS A 46 13.80 -11.78 -6.04
N ASP A 47 14.86 -11.22 -5.47
CA ASP A 47 16.21 -11.80 -5.38
C ASP A 47 16.28 -12.72 -4.15
N GLU A 48 16.85 -13.90 -4.32
CA GLU A 48 16.86 -14.99 -3.34
C GLU A 48 17.70 -14.71 -2.09
N ASN A 49 18.62 -13.72 -2.12
CA ASN A 49 19.51 -13.47 -0.98
C ASN A 49 19.16 -12.27 -0.10
N ASN A 50 18.46 -11.22 -0.58
CA ASN A 50 18.03 -10.04 0.24
C ASN A 50 17.17 -8.99 -0.53
N GLY A 51 16.64 -9.29 -1.72
CA GLY A 51 16.07 -8.25 -2.59
C GLY A 51 14.80 -7.59 -2.06
N PRO A 52 14.46 -6.38 -2.54
CA PRO A 52 13.25 -5.70 -2.13
C PRO A 52 12.02 -6.52 -2.51
N VAL A 53 11.09 -6.65 -1.58
CA VAL A 53 9.82 -7.31 -1.84
C VAL A 53 8.83 -6.24 -2.30
N GLU A 54 8.41 -6.36 -3.55
CA GLU A 54 7.53 -5.40 -4.20
C GLU A 54 6.14 -6.02 -4.42
N TYR A 55 5.14 -5.35 -3.87
CA TYR A 55 3.73 -5.73 -3.95
C TYR A 55 2.96 -4.66 -4.68
N PHE A 56 2.11 -5.06 -5.61
CA PHE A 56 1.24 -4.14 -6.34
C PHE A 56 -0.19 -4.65 -6.28
N SER A 57 -1.08 -3.92 -5.60
CA SER A 57 -2.47 -4.27 -5.38
C SER A 57 -3.37 -3.30 -6.14
N VAL A 58 -4.26 -3.84 -6.97
CA VAL A 58 -5.26 -3.06 -7.72
C VAL A 58 -6.65 -3.50 -7.26
N TYR A 59 -7.42 -2.56 -6.73
CA TYR A 59 -8.78 -2.78 -6.26
C TYR A 59 -9.78 -2.41 -7.35
N SER A 60 -10.93 -3.10 -7.39
CA SER A 60 -11.94 -2.89 -8.42
C SER A 60 -12.62 -1.52 -8.37
N ASN A 61 -12.48 -0.77 -7.27
CA ASN A 61 -12.91 0.61 -7.13
C ASN A 61 -11.89 1.64 -7.65
N GLY A 62 -10.78 1.20 -8.22
CA GLY A 62 -9.73 2.07 -8.76
C GLY A 62 -8.63 2.44 -7.77
N LEU A 63 -8.69 2.02 -6.50
CA LEU A 63 -7.56 2.17 -5.58
C LEU A 63 -6.38 1.32 -6.08
N VAL A 64 -5.20 1.93 -6.11
CA VAL A 64 -3.94 1.26 -6.45
C VAL A 64 -2.95 1.49 -5.31
N VAL A 65 -2.32 0.41 -4.85
CA VAL A 65 -1.30 0.42 -3.80
C VAL A 65 -0.08 -0.32 -4.30
N TYR A 66 1.05 0.38 -4.37
CA TYR A 66 2.37 -0.20 -4.61
C TYR A 66 3.17 -0.13 -3.31
N SER A 67 3.60 -1.28 -2.79
CA SER A 67 4.45 -1.38 -1.60
C SER A 67 5.80 -1.94 -1.99
N LYS A 68 6.86 -1.32 -1.48
CA LYS A 68 8.24 -1.75 -1.64
C LYS A 68 8.89 -1.86 -0.27
N GLN A 69 9.29 -3.06 0.09
CA GLN A 69 10.00 -3.33 1.32
C GLN A 69 11.48 -3.58 1.04
N SER A 70 12.35 -2.98 1.84
CA SER A 70 13.80 -3.25 1.89
C SER A 70 14.24 -3.60 3.31
N VAL A 71 15.53 -3.80 3.53
CA VAL A 71 16.10 -4.02 4.87
C VAL A 71 15.98 -2.79 5.78
N ASP A 72 15.95 -1.59 5.20
CA ASP A 72 16.00 -0.33 5.95
C ASP A 72 14.66 0.38 6.05
N GLU A 73 13.70 0.05 5.18
CA GLU A 73 12.44 0.77 5.09
C GLU A 73 11.33 0.01 4.35
N ILE A 74 10.09 0.37 4.70
CA ILE A 74 8.86 0.06 3.96
C ILE A 74 8.40 1.36 3.30
N ASN A 75 8.19 1.34 1.99
CA ASN A 75 7.58 2.43 1.23
C ASN A 75 6.25 1.99 0.63
N ILE A 76 5.27 2.88 0.63
CA ILE A 76 3.97 2.70 0.01
C ILE A 76 3.67 3.90 -0.88
N PHE A 77 3.37 3.63 -2.15
CA PHE A 77 2.89 4.59 -3.12
C PHE A 77 1.45 4.24 -3.49
N THR A 78 0.55 5.22 -3.47
CA THR A 78 -0.86 4.97 -3.72
C THR A 78 -1.55 6.20 -4.32
N ASN A 79 -2.67 5.99 -5.00
CA ASN A 79 -3.58 7.07 -5.39
C ASN A 79 -4.61 7.40 -4.28
N GLY A 80 -4.68 6.60 -3.20
CA GLY A 80 -5.56 6.82 -2.04
C GLY A 80 -4.94 7.69 -0.96
N ASP A 81 -5.74 8.50 -0.27
CA ASP A 81 -5.30 9.24 0.92
C ASP A 81 -5.56 8.40 2.18
N PHE A 82 -4.56 8.30 3.05
CA PHE A 82 -4.64 7.57 4.31
C PHE A 82 -4.30 8.48 5.50
N ASN A 83 -5.06 8.34 6.59
CA ASN A 83 -4.80 8.96 7.88
C ASN A 83 -4.05 7.99 8.80
N LEU A 84 -3.03 8.51 9.50
CA LEU A 84 -2.35 7.76 10.57
C LEU A 84 -3.23 7.78 11.82
N LEU A 85 -3.53 6.60 12.35
CA LEU A 85 -4.24 6.39 13.60
C LEU A 85 -3.28 6.33 14.79
N ASP A 86 -3.81 6.53 16.00
CA ASP A 86 -3.04 6.49 17.26
C ASP A 86 -2.38 5.12 17.50
N ASN A 87 -2.91 4.05 16.92
CA ASN A 87 -2.37 2.69 17.01
C ASN A 87 -1.22 2.43 16.01
N GLY A 88 -0.85 3.41 15.18
CA GLY A 88 0.20 3.31 14.17
C GLY A 88 -0.25 2.71 12.83
N ASP A 89 -1.53 2.35 12.69
CA ASP A 89 -2.09 1.91 11.41
C ASP A 89 -2.53 3.10 10.56
N PHE A 90 -2.59 2.90 9.25
CA PHE A 90 -3.12 3.86 8.30
C PHE A 90 -4.53 3.44 7.90
N GLU A 91 -5.48 4.37 7.94
CA GLU A 91 -6.86 4.15 7.48
C GLU A 91 -7.14 4.99 6.24
N LEU A 92 -7.68 4.35 5.19
CA LEU A 92 -8.08 5.04 3.97
C LEU A 92 -9.14 6.09 4.31
N ILE A 93 -8.85 7.35 4.00
CA ILE A 93 -9.82 8.43 4.00
C ILE A 93 -10.74 8.15 2.82
N ASP A 94 -12.02 7.92 3.11
CA ASP A 94 -13.03 7.52 2.13
C ASP A 94 -12.98 8.42 0.88
N ASN A 95 -12.30 7.93 -0.15
CA ASN A 95 -12.29 8.54 -1.45
C ASN A 95 -13.34 7.78 -2.25
N SER A 96 -14.52 8.37 -2.32
CA SER A 96 -15.57 7.98 -3.26
C SER A 96 -15.06 8.24 -4.68
N TRP A 97 -14.26 7.30 -5.20
CA TRP A 97 -13.77 7.26 -6.57
C TRP A 97 -14.98 6.97 -7.49
N GLN A 98 -15.72 8.04 -7.82
CA GLN A 98 -16.79 8.04 -8.82
C GLN A 98 -16.23 8.25 -10.23
#